data_AF-A0A2N3AHL4-F1
#
_entry.id   AF-A0A2N3AHL4-F1
#
_cell.length_a   1.000
_cell.length_b   1.000
_cell.length_c   1.000
_cell.angle_alpha   90.00
_cell.angle_beta   90.00
_cell.angle_gamma   90.00
#
_symmetry.space_group_name_H-M   'P 1'
#
loop_
_entity.id
_entity.type
_entity.pdbx_description
1 polymer ?
#
loop_
_entity_poly.entity_id
_entity_poly.type
_entity_poly.pdbx_seq_one_letter_code
_entity_poly.pdbx_strand_id
1 'polypeptide(L)' 'YFNLLNHLIPYYVKEGKTYLSIAFGCTGGRHRSVALINNLANYLEGKGHKLFVKHRDMNKDEIKIKSDL' A
#
# COMPACT_ATOMS: atom_id res chain seq x y z
N TYR A 1 3.74 2.91 12.98
CA TYR A 1 3.63 3.84 11.84
C TYR A 1 2.35 4.68 11.86
N PHE A 2 1.24 4.23 12.48
CA PHE A 2 0.01 5.02 12.55
C PHE A 2 0.16 6.43 13.14
N ASN A 3 0.86 6.58 14.27
CA ASN A 3 1.05 7.90 14.90
C ASN A 3 1.78 8.87 13.98
N LEU A 4 2.83 8.40 13.29
CA LEU A 4 3.57 9.20 12.31
C LEU A 4 2.66 9.66 11.17
N LEU A 5 1.88 8.75 10.60
CA LEU A 5 1.00 9.08 9.47
C LEU A 5 -0.16 10.00 9.88
N ASN A 6 -0.75 9.79 11.06
CA ASN A 6 -1.76 10.70 11.62
C ASN A 6 -1.22 12.12 11.78
N HIS A 7 0.05 12.25 12.17
CA HIS A 7 0.69 13.55 12.31
C HIS A 7 0.99 14.18 10.95
N LEU A 8 1.55 13.42 10.00
CA LEU A 8 2.05 13.96 8.74
C LEU A 8 0.97 14.20 7.67
N ILE A 9 -0.03 13.32 7.55
CA ILE A 9 -1.05 13.40 6.50
C ILE A 9 -1.74 14.77 6.45
N PRO A 10 -2.16 15.38 7.58
CA PRO A 10 -2.75 16.73 7.55
C PRO A 10 -1.84 17.80 6.93
N TYR A 11 -0.52 17.72 7.15
CA TYR A 11 0.43 18.66 6.57
C TYR A 11 0.61 18.44 5.06
N TYR A 12 0.64 17.19 4.60
CA TYR A 12 0.66 16.89 3.15
C TYR A 12 -0.60 17.40 2.44
N VAL A 13 -1.77 17.28 3.08
CA VAL A 13 -3.03 17.84 2.58
C VAL A 13 -2.96 19.36 2.52
N LYS A 14 -2.47 20.01 3.59
CA LYS A 14 -2.32 21.47 3.65
C LYS A 14 -1.37 22.01 2.57
N GLU A 15 -0.32 21.27 2.24
CA GLU A 15 0.61 21.62 1.17
C GLU A 15 0.00 21.42 -0.24
N GLY A 16 -1.21 20.86 -0.33
CA GLY A 16 -1.90 20.64 -1.60
C GLY A 16 -1.37 19.44 -2.39
N LYS A 17 -0.72 18.46 -1.74
CA LYS A 17 -0.28 17.24 -2.44
C LYS A 17 -1.49 16.42 -2.87
N THR A 18 -1.57 16.12 -4.16
CA THR A 18 -2.63 15.25 -4.72
C THR A 18 -2.44 13.78 -4.31
N TYR A 19 -1.20 13.34 -4.16
CA TYR A 19 -0.86 11.94 -3.86
C TYR A 19 0.23 11.85 -2.79
N LEU A 20 0.06 10.89 -1.87
CA LEU A 20 1.08 10.46 -0.92
C LEU A 20 1.32 8.96 -1.12
N SER A 21 2.52 8.61 -1.60
CA SER A 21 2.90 7.21 -1.83
C SER A 21 3.64 6.65 -0.62
N ILE A 22 3.14 5.54 -0.05
CA ILE A 22 3.73 4.86 1.09
C ILE A 22 4.08 3.43 0.66
N ALA A 23 5.33 3.02 0.84
CA ALA A 23 5.80 1.69 0.47
C ALA A 23 6.24 0.87 1.69
N PHE A 24 5.80 -0.38 1.74
CA PHE A 24 6.31 -1.38 2.68
C PHE A 24 7.11 -2.43 1.91
N GLY A 25 8.32 -2.71 2.38
CA GLY A 25 9.21 -3.72 1.81
C GLY A 25 9.50 -4.85 2.79
N CYS A 26 9.53 -6.08 2.29
CA CYS A 26 10.16 -7.21 2.96
C CYS A 26 10.95 -7.99 1.91
N THR A 27 11.84 -8.90 2.31
CA THR A 27 12.79 -9.56 1.39
C THR A 27 12.12 -10.15 0.14
N GLY A 28 11.03 -10.89 0.31
CA GLY A 28 10.28 -11.51 -0.80
C GLY A 28 9.04 -10.74 -1.26
N GLY A 29 8.71 -9.61 -0.64
CA GLY A 29 7.56 -8.77 -1.03
C GLY A 29 6.15 -9.38 -0.91
N ARG A 30 5.99 -10.56 -0.27
CA ARG A 30 4.75 -11.35 -0.28
C ARG A 30 4.04 -11.56 1.06
N HIS A 31 4.75 -11.45 2.17
CA HIS A 31 4.21 -11.79 3.50
C HIS A 31 4.03 -10.54 4.35
N ARG A 32 5.14 -10.05 4.93
CA ARG A 32 5.12 -8.93 5.89
C ARG A 32 4.70 -7.62 5.24
N SER A 33 5.24 -7.29 4.08
CA SER A 33 4.87 -6.05 3.36
C SER A 33 3.40 -6.03 2.97
N VAL A 34 2.87 -7.16 2.50
CA VAL A 34 1.46 -7.33 2.12
C VAL A 34 0.54 -7.19 3.33
N ALA A 35 0.85 -7.88 4.44
CA ALA A 35 0.06 -7.79 5.66
C ALA A 35 0.04 -6.36 6.24
N LEU A 36 1.20 -5.69 6.29
CA LEU A 36 1.31 -4.35 6.84
C LEU A 36 0.61 -3.29 5.98
N ILE A 37 0.74 -3.33 4.65
CA ILE A 37 0.05 -2.35 3.79
C ILE A 37 -1.46 -2.51 3.85
N ASN A 38 -1.98 -3.74 3.92
CA ASN A 38 -3.43 -3.99 4.04
C ASN A 38 -3.96 -3.52 5.40
N ASN A 39 -3.20 -3.75 6.48
CA ASN A 39 -3.55 -3.23 7.80
C ASN A 39 -3.58 -1.69 7.82
N LEU A 40 -2.61 -1.03 7.16
CA LEU A 40 -2.61 0.42 7.02
C LEU A 40 -3.79 0.92 6.18
N ALA A 41 -4.09 0.24 5.07
CA ALA A 41 -5.16 0.63 4.17
C ALA A 41 -6.50 0.62 4.88
N ASN A 42 -6.84 -0.47 5.58
CA ASN A 42 -8.08 -0.58 6.35
C ASN A 42 -8.20 0.55 7.40
N TYR A 43 -7.10 0.87 8.07
CA TYR A 43 -7.08 1.95 9.06
C TYR A 43 -7.31 3.33 8.43
N LEU A 44 -6.70 3.63 7.29
CA LEU A 44 -6.84 4.92 6.61
C LEU A 44 -8.19 5.04 5.88
N GLU A 45 -8.74 3.93 5.40
CA GLU A 45 -10.09 3.87 4.84
C GLU A 45 -11.13 4.21 5.89
N GLY A 46 -11.00 3.67 7.11
CA GLY A 46 -11.83 4.04 8.27
C GLY A 46 -11.72 5.53 8.68
N LYS A 47 -10.73 6.26 8.14
CA LYS A 47 -10.57 7.71 8.32
C LYS A 47 -11.03 8.54 7.12
N GLY A 48 -11.62 7.90 6.10
CA GLY A 48 -12.17 8.57 4.92
C GLY A 48 -11.13 8.96 3.86
N HIS A 49 -9.91 8.41 3.92
CA HIS A 49 -8.93 8.63 2.87
C HIS A 49 -9.23 7.76 1.64
N LYS A 50 -9.09 8.34 0.44
CA LYS A 50 -9.11 7.59 -0.82
C LYS A 50 -7.76 6.89 -1.00
N LEU A 51 -7.79 5.59 -1.25
CA LEU A 51 -6.59 4.75 -1.27
C LEU A 51 -6.51 3.92 -2.55
N PHE A 52 -5.28 3.61 -2.93
CA PHE A 52 -4.96 2.62 -3.95
C PHE A 52 -3.81 1.76 -3.43
N VAL A 53 -4.04 0.44 -3.35
CA VAL A 53 -3.05 -0.52 -2.84
C VAL A 53 -2.52 -1.36 -3.99
N LYS A 54 -1.19 -1.50 -4.08
CA LYS A 54 -0.52 -2.35 -5.07
C LYS A 54 0.51 -3.24 -4.39
N HIS A 55 0.41 -4.55 -4.59
CA HIS A 55 1.41 -5.52 -4.15
C HIS A 55 2.36 -5.86 -5.31
N ARG A 56 3.55 -5.25 -5.31
CA ARG A 56 4.51 -5.34 -6.44
C ARG A 56 4.96 -6.77 -6.76
N ASP A 57 5.22 -7.58 -5.73
CA ASP A 57 5.90 -8.87 -5.87
C ASP A 57 4.98 -10.09 -5.69
N MET A 58 3.67 -9.86 -5.51
CA MET A 58 2.70 -10.91 -5.18
C MET A 58 2.55 -11.95 -6.28
N ASN A 59 2.58 -11.52 -7.55
CA ASN A 59 2.33 -12.38 -8.72
C ASN A 59 3.61 -12.67 -9.53
N LYS A 60 4.79 -12.39 -8.97
CA LYS A 60 6.05 -12.53 -9.73
C LYS A 60 6.40 -13.97 -10.11
N ASP A 61 5.91 -14.95 -9.35
CA ASP A 61 6.19 -16.37 -9.61
C ASP A 61 4.97 -17.10 -10.19
N GLU A 62 3.88 -16.39 -10.51
CA GLU A 62 2.78 -16.98 -11.27
C GLU A 62 3.26 -17.23 -12.70
N ILE A 63 3.65 -18.48 -12.97
CA ILE A 63 3.86 -18.96 -14.33
C ILE A 63 2.51 -18.84 -15.03
N LYS A 64 2.37 -17.84 -15.91
CA LYS A 64 1.29 -17.82 -16.88
C LYS A 64 1.52 -19.00 -17.82
N ILE A 65 0.95 -20.16 -17.51
CA ILE A 65 0.75 -21.18 -18.53
C ILE A 65 -0.16 -20.52 -19.56
N LYS A 66 0.44 -20.11 -20.68
CA LYS A 66 -0.30 -19.70 -21.87
C LYS A 66 -1.16 -20.89 -22.26
N SER A 67 -2.45 -20.86 -21.91
CA SER A 67 -3.46 -21.67 -22.57
C SER A 67 -3.71 -21.04 -23.94
N ASP A 68 -2.69 -21.07 -24.79
CA ASP A 68 -2.83 -20.81 -26.20
C ASP A 68 -3.37 -22.14 -26.78
N LEU A 69 -4.69 -22.17 -26.98
CA LEU A 69 -5.37 -23.04 -27.93
C LEU A 69 -4.77 -22.87 -29.33
#